data_AF-A0A7C4MI68-F1
#
_entry.id   AF-A0A7C4MI68-F1
#
_cell.length_a   1.000
_cell.length_b   1.000
_cell.length_c   1.000
_cell.angle_alpha   90.00
_cell.angle_beta   90.00
_cell.angle_gamma   90.00
#
_symmetry.space_group_name_H-M   'P 1'
#
loop_
_entity.id
_entity.type
_entity.pdbx_description
1 polymer ?
#
loop_
_entity_poly.entity_id
_entity_poly.type
_entity_poly.pdbx_seq_one_letter_code
_entity_poly.pdbx_strand_id
1 'polypeptide(L)'
;MNDEVAVIVGRHTEEPLIEGGGVIARQTAKALSSLGIPTYLISLNYSKNANFIRLKTVNIDSVTEITFKIGFLSQDDVLNNAQAMMVSNLIEIIATPMLAIHLLKKLSKRAKRIFMFIANASKLAGHSIVMLSTLKSLDVTKVLMVFKRGELRRRTTRLLNPKMIFVTSRELQILACKELGGEDKKYFFAYPPVTENDQKGINTSRCELSPTIMYLGRVNEFRFPLNSLKEIALKLKESNEEIKLVIAFPPERP
;
A
#
# COMPACT_ATOMS: atom_id res chain seq x y z
N MET A 1 -15.95 -9.42 24.55
CA MET A 1 -15.81 -10.02 23.21
C MET A 1 -15.79 -8.87 22.24
N ASN A 2 -14.75 -8.74 21.40
CA ASN A 2 -14.76 -7.71 20.38
C ASN A 2 -15.47 -8.30 19.16
N ASP A 3 -16.58 -7.69 18.76
CA ASP A 3 -17.38 -8.19 17.65
C ASP A 3 -16.64 -8.05 16.31
N GLU A 4 -15.67 -7.14 16.24
CA GLU A 4 -14.94 -6.79 15.02
C GLU A 4 -13.43 -6.90 15.19
N VAL A 5 -12.74 -7.39 14.16
CA VAL A 5 -11.27 -7.49 14.07
C VAL A 5 -10.81 -6.97 12.71
N ALA A 6 -9.70 -6.25 12.67
CA ALA A 6 -9.05 -5.82 11.44
C ALA A 6 -7.84 -6.69 11.10
N VAL A 7 -7.73 -7.09 9.84
CA VAL A 7 -6.55 -7.75 9.27
C VAL A 7 -6.10 -6.93 8.07
N ILE A 8 -4.90 -6.37 8.14
CA ILE A 8 -4.29 -5.58 7.06
C ILE A 8 -3.20 -6.43 6.44
N VAL A 9 -3.20 -6.57 5.12
CA VAL A 9 -2.16 -7.25 4.35
C VAL A 9 -1.41 -6.21 3.52
N GLY A 10 -0.11 -6.07 3.78
CA GLY A 10 0.75 -5.07 3.16
C GLY A 10 2.06 -5.62 2.62
N ARG A 11 2.55 -5.06 1.51
CA ARG A 11 3.92 -5.29 1.00
C ARG A 11 4.79 -4.07 1.28
N HIS A 12 6.09 -4.29 1.49
CA HIS A 12 7.11 -3.24 1.67
C HIS A 12 6.75 -2.32 2.84
N THR A 13 6.38 -2.91 3.97
CA THR A 13 6.02 -2.15 5.16
C THR A 13 7.25 -1.86 6.02
N GLU A 14 8.38 -2.53 5.82
CA GLU A 14 9.64 -2.16 6.49
C GLU A 14 10.35 -1.01 5.78
N GLU A 15 11.18 -0.29 6.53
CA GLU A 15 12.06 0.73 5.97
C GLU A 15 13.12 0.10 5.05
N PRO A 16 13.51 0.79 3.97
CA PRO A 16 12.95 2.06 3.50
C PRO A 16 11.55 1.89 2.91
N LEU A 17 10.62 2.77 3.31
CA LEU A 17 9.25 2.79 2.80
C LEU A 17 9.22 3.39 1.39
N ILE A 18 9.70 2.62 0.42
CA ILE A 18 9.84 3.08 -0.96
C ILE A 18 8.47 3.16 -1.64
N GLU A 19 7.42 2.49 -1.18
CA GLU A 19 6.09 2.65 -1.76
C GLU A 19 5.06 3.21 -0.76
N GLY A 20 4.22 4.14 -1.26
CA GLY A 20 3.11 4.69 -0.47
C GLY A 20 2.15 3.62 0.05
N GLY A 21 2.07 2.45 -0.61
CA GLY A 21 1.22 1.35 -0.17
C GLY A 21 1.63 0.71 1.16
N GLY A 22 2.93 0.54 1.41
CA GLY A 22 3.45 0.01 2.67
C GLY A 22 3.25 0.98 3.83
N VAL A 23 3.46 2.29 3.58
CA VAL A 23 3.14 3.37 4.51
C VAL A 23 1.67 3.33 4.88
N ILE A 24 0.78 3.28 3.89
CA ILE A 24 -0.66 3.32 4.12
C ILE A 24 -1.14 2.06 4.85
N ALA A 25 -0.60 0.88 4.55
CA ALA A 25 -0.90 -0.34 5.31
C ALA A 25 -0.58 -0.16 6.80
N ARG A 26 0.59 0.39 7.14
CA ARG A 26 0.97 0.67 8.54
C ARG A 26 0.07 1.71 9.17
N GLN A 27 -0.19 2.83 8.50
CA GLN A 27 -1.02 3.90 9.06
C GLN A 27 -2.46 3.45 9.27
N THR A 28 -3.00 2.62 8.36
CA THR A 28 -4.32 2.01 8.51
C THR A 28 -4.36 1.08 9.71
N ALA A 29 -3.34 0.24 9.89
CA ALA A 29 -3.26 -0.64 11.04
C ALA A 29 -3.21 0.16 12.36
N LYS A 30 -2.39 1.22 12.43
CA LYS A 30 -2.33 2.11 13.59
C LYS A 30 -3.66 2.80 13.88
N ALA A 31 -4.31 3.36 12.86
CA ALA A 31 -5.58 4.06 13.00
C ALA A 31 -6.73 3.14 13.49
N LEU A 32 -6.83 1.91 12.97
CA LEU A 32 -7.85 0.96 13.43
C LEU A 32 -7.58 0.52 14.87
N SER A 33 -6.31 0.30 15.20
CA SER A 33 -5.90 -0.05 16.55
C SER A 33 -6.17 1.06 17.57
N SER A 34 -5.96 2.33 17.19
CA SER A 34 -6.26 3.49 18.06
C SER A 34 -7.77 3.69 18.28
N LEU A 35 -8.61 3.16 17.40
CA LEU A 35 -10.07 3.09 17.59
C LEU A 35 -10.50 1.90 18.48
N GLY A 36 -9.56 1.15 19.05
CA GLY A 36 -9.85 0.00 19.90
C GLY A 36 -10.22 -1.28 19.13
N ILE A 37 -10.08 -1.29 17.80
CA ILE A 37 -10.32 -2.47 16.97
C ILE A 37 -9.07 -3.36 17.03
N PRO A 38 -9.15 -4.62 17.51
CA PRO A 38 -8.02 -5.54 17.49
C PRO A 38 -7.50 -5.68 16.06
N THR A 39 -6.21 -5.40 15.89
CA THR A 39 -5.65 -5.19 14.56
C THR A 39 -4.42 -6.06 14.34
N TYR A 40 -4.43 -6.79 13.22
CA TYR A 40 -3.33 -7.63 12.75
C TYR A 40 -2.75 -7.06 11.46
N LEU A 41 -1.45 -6.84 11.42
CA LEU A 41 -0.73 -6.44 10.21
C LEU A 41 0.08 -7.63 9.68
N ILE A 42 -0.31 -8.18 8.54
CA ILE A 42 0.47 -9.16 7.78
C ILE A 42 1.38 -8.38 6.83
N SER A 43 2.68 -8.37 7.13
CA SER A 43 3.68 -7.63 6.37
C SER A 43 4.55 -8.55 5.51
N LEU A 44 4.68 -8.24 4.23
CA LEU A 44 5.51 -8.94 3.25
C LEU A 44 6.69 -8.04 2.86
N ASN A 45 7.90 -8.40 3.29
CA ASN A 45 9.12 -7.61 3.09
C ASN A 45 10.20 -8.40 2.37
N TYR A 46 11.03 -7.68 1.62
CA TYR A 46 12.03 -8.22 0.70
C TYR A 46 13.39 -7.59 0.98
N SER A 47 14.40 -8.41 1.19
CA SER A 47 15.78 -7.95 1.45
C SER A 47 16.75 -8.90 0.76
N LYS A 48 17.69 -8.43 -0.05
CA LYS A 48 18.65 -9.30 -0.76
C LYS A 48 19.88 -9.60 0.11
N ASN A 49 19.64 -10.20 1.28
CA ASN A 49 20.68 -10.35 2.30
C ASN A 49 20.94 -11.81 2.71
N ALA A 50 20.08 -12.79 2.36
CA ALA A 50 20.38 -14.23 2.43
C ALA A 50 19.24 -15.12 1.92
N ASN A 51 19.53 -16.37 1.54
CA ASN A 51 18.54 -17.31 0.98
C ASN A 51 17.59 -17.91 2.03
N PHE A 52 16.71 -17.09 2.61
CA PHE A 52 15.76 -17.52 3.64
C PHE A 52 14.37 -16.92 3.46
N ILE A 53 13.36 -17.55 4.09
CA ILE A 53 12.07 -16.95 4.40
C ILE A 53 11.95 -16.97 5.92
N ARG A 54 11.88 -15.79 6.56
CA ARG A 54 11.78 -15.67 8.02
C ARG A 54 10.44 -15.10 8.41
N LEU A 55 9.78 -15.79 9.34
CA LEU A 55 8.62 -15.28 10.04
C LEU A 55 9.05 -14.58 11.32
N LYS A 56 8.49 -13.41 11.60
CA LYS A 56 8.59 -12.73 12.89
C LYS A 56 7.21 -12.25 13.30
N THR A 57 6.79 -12.55 14.52
CA THR A 57 5.60 -11.93 15.12
C THR A 57 6.07 -10.89 16.13
N VAL A 58 5.60 -9.66 16.00
CA VAL A 58 5.96 -8.53 16.87
C VAL A 58 4.68 -7.83 17.27
N ASN A 59 4.51 -7.55 18.56
CA ASN A 59 3.50 -6.60 19.00
C ASN A 59 4.16 -5.21 18.99
N ILE A 60 3.72 -4.35 18.09
CA ILE A 60 4.15 -2.95 18.03
C ILE A 60 2.97 -2.12 18.47
N ASP A 61 3.12 -1.43 19.59
CA ASP A 61 2.05 -0.72 20.29
C ASP A 61 0.87 -1.67 20.58
N SER A 62 -0.28 -1.43 19.93
CA SER A 62 -1.51 -2.22 20.01
C SER A 62 -1.76 -3.10 18.76
N VAL A 63 -0.87 -3.06 17.77
CA VAL A 63 -0.95 -3.86 16.53
C VAL A 63 -0.14 -5.14 16.68
N THR A 64 -0.76 -6.28 16.38
CA THR A 64 -0.01 -7.54 16.22
C THR A 64 0.50 -7.65 14.78
N GLU A 65 1.79 -7.41 14.58
CA GLU A 65 2.44 -7.55 13.27
C GLU A 65 3.01 -8.96 13.06
N ILE A 66 2.74 -9.53 11.88
CA ILE A 66 3.28 -10.79 11.41
C ILE A 66 4.07 -10.48 10.14
N THR A 67 5.39 -10.48 10.28
CA THR A 67 6.32 -10.11 9.23
C THR A 67 6.89 -11.35 8.56
N PHE A 68 6.72 -11.44 7.24
CA PHE A 68 7.41 -12.37 6.36
C PHE A 68 8.57 -11.63 5.69
N LYS A 69 9.80 -12.01 5.99
CA LYS A 69 11.00 -11.51 5.31
C LYS A 69 11.48 -12.53 4.29
N ILE A 70 11.50 -12.14 3.03
CA ILE A 70 11.98 -12.94 1.89
C ILE A 70 13.37 -12.43 1.53
N GLY A 71 14.39 -13.24 1.82
CA GLY A 71 15.79 -12.84 1.87
C GLY A 71 16.57 -12.88 0.53
N PHE A 72 15.94 -13.40 -0.53
CA PHE A 72 16.61 -13.64 -1.82
C PHE A 72 16.07 -12.77 -2.97
N LEU A 73 15.15 -11.85 -2.66
CA LEU A 73 14.69 -10.80 -3.57
C LEU A 73 14.89 -9.45 -2.88
N SER A 74 15.41 -8.46 -3.60
CA SER A 74 15.43 -7.08 -3.10
C SER A 74 14.07 -6.42 -3.30
N GLN A 75 13.74 -5.44 -2.45
CA GLN A 75 12.57 -4.60 -2.64
C GLN A 75 12.59 -3.92 -4.02
N ASP A 76 13.72 -3.37 -4.44
CA ASP A 76 13.84 -2.70 -5.73
C ASP A 76 13.65 -3.65 -6.93
N ASP A 77 14.10 -4.90 -6.83
CA ASP A 77 13.86 -5.90 -7.88
C ASP A 77 12.36 -6.20 -7.98
N VAL A 78 11.67 -6.41 -6.85
CA VAL A 78 10.23 -6.69 -6.83
C VAL A 78 9.42 -5.54 -7.43
N LEU A 79 9.86 -4.30 -7.24
CA LEU A 79 9.20 -3.10 -7.76
C LEU A 79 9.46 -2.84 -9.25
N ASN A 80 10.68 -3.11 -9.71
CA ASN A 80 11.13 -2.65 -11.03
C ASN A 80 11.32 -3.78 -12.05
N ASN A 81 11.26 -5.05 -11.64
CA ASN A 81 11.46 -6.20 -12.53
C ASN A 81 10.23 -7.12 -12.53
N ALA A 82 9.64 -7.34 -13.72
CA ALA A 82 8.48 -8.19 -13.90
C ALA A 82 8.71 -9.65 -13.50
N GLN A 83 9.90 -10.20 -13.78
CA GLN A 83 10.27 -11.57 -13.37
C GLN A 83 10.39 -11.66 -11.85
N ALA A 84 11.09 -10.70 -11.22
CA ALA A 84 11.20 -10.65 -9.76
C ALA A 84 9.83 -10.48 -9.10
N MET A 85 8.94 -9.67 -9.68
CA MET A 85 7.55 -9.55 -9.25
C MET A 85 6.78 -10.87 -9.38
N MET A 86 6.94 -11.63 -10.47
CA MET A 86 6.32 -12.95 -10.63
C MET A 86 6.81 -13.94 -9.58
N VAL A 87 8.13 -14.01 -9.37
CA VAL A 87 8.74 -14.86 -8.35
C VAL A 87 8.25 -14.47 -6.95
N SER A 88 8.20 -13.16 -6.65
CA SER A 88 7.66 -12.63 -5.39
C SER A 88 6.23 -13.10 -5.12
N ASN A 89 5.36 -13.05 -6.14
CA ASN A 89 3.98 -13.49 -6.03
C ASN A 89 3.88 -14.99 -5.76
N LEU A 90 4.71 -15.82 -6.41
CA LEU A 90 4.72 -17.26 -6.19
C LEU A 90 5.14 -17.60 -4.76
N ILE A 91 6.18 -16.96 -4.25
CA ILE A 91 6.68 -17.18 -2.88
C ILE A 91 5.63 -16.78 -1.85
N GLU A 92 4.99 -15.63 -2.03
CA GLU A 92 3.93 -15.19 -1.13
C GLU A 92 2.75 -16.18 -1.12
N ILE A 93 2.37 -16.73 -2.28
CA ILE A 93 1.32 -17.77 -2.35
C ILE A 93 1.73 -19.02 -1.56
N ILE A 94 3.02 -19.38 -1.52
CA ILE A 94 3.49 -20.58 -0.81
C ILE A 94 3.66 -20.33 0.68
N ALA A 95 4.28 -19.21 1.05
CA ALA A 95 4.73 -18.95 2.42
C ALA A 95 3.64 -18.38 3.33
N THR A 96 2.76 -17.55 2.80
CA THR A 96 1.79 -16.78 3.61
C THR A 96 0.57 -17.59 4.10
N PRO A 97 0.01 -18.58 3.36
CA PRO A 97 -1.21 -19.28 3.76
C PRO A 97 -1.12 -20.00 5.11
N MET A 98 -0.12 -20.84 5.35
CA MET A 98 -0.13 -21.75 6.52
C MET A 98 -0.19 -21.01 7.87
N LEU A 99 0.50 -19.89 7.97
CA LEU A 99 0.56 -19.10 9.20
C LEU A 99 -0.61 -18.12 9.30
N ALA A 100 -1.05 -17.55 8.16
CA ALA A 100 -2.28 -16.78 8.11
C ALA A 100 -3.50 -17.63 8.50
N ILE A 101 -3.55 -18.91 8.13
CA ILE A 101 -4.60 -19.85 8.55
C ILE A 101 -4.61 -20.00 10.06
N HIS A 102 -3.46 -20.24 10.68
CA HIS A 102 -3.41 -20.44 12.12
C HIS A 102 -3.91 -19.19 12.86
N LEU A 103 -3.51 -18.01 12.40
CA LEU A 103 -3.99 -16.75 12.92
C LEU A 103 -5.49 -16.57 12.69
N LEU A 104 -5.97 -16.71 11.45
CA LEU A 104 -7.37 -16.54 11.09
C LEU A 104 -8.28 -17.52 11.81
N LYS A 105 -7.85 -18.78 12.02
CA LYS A 105 -8.56 -19.76 12.85
C LYS A 105 -8.58 -19.39 14.33
N LYS A 106 -7.53 -18.78 14.86
CA LYS A 106 -7.53 -18.26 16.22
C LYS A 106 -8.49 -17.07 16.35
N LEU A 107 -8.57 -16.23 15.33
CA LEU A 107 -9.48 -15.08 15.25
C LEU A 107 -10.93 -15.50 15.04
N SER A 108 -11.19 -16.57 14.28
CA SER A 108 -12.54 -17.06 14.03
C SER A 108 -13.25 -17.53 15.29
N LYS A 109 -12.49 -17.95 16.31
CA LYS A 109 -13.03 -18.33 17.62
C LYS A 109 -13.38 -17.13 18.51
N ARG A 110 -12.92 -15.92 18.16
CA ARG A 110 -12.95 -14.73 19.03
C ARG A 110 -13.74 -13.56 18.45
N ALA A 111 -13.88 -13.50 17.12
CA ALA A 111 -14.49 -12.39 16.39
C ALA A 111 -15.74 -12.86 15.65
N LYS A 112 -16.78 -12.02 15.62
CA LYS A 112 -17.97 -12.27 14.78
C LYS A 112 -17.75 -11.77 13.35
N ARG A 113 -17.01 -10.67 13.21
CA ARG A 113 -16.76 -9.98 11.94
C ARG A 113 -15.28 -9.66 11.76
N ILE A 114 -14.79 -9.83 10.53
CA ILE A 114 -13.42 -9.49 10.16
C ILE A 114 -13.42 -8.51 8.99
N PHE A 115 -12.76 -7.37 9.15
CA PHE A 115 -12.42 -6.47 8.05
C PHE A 115 -11.03 -6.81 7.53
N MET A 116 -10.96 -7.24 6.28
CA MET A 116 -9.70 -7.65 5.64
C MET A 116 -9.29 -6.60 4.61
N PHE A 117 -8.30 -5.78 4.97
CA PHE A 117 -7.72 -4.72 4.14
C PHE A 117 -6.54 -5.25 3.34
N ILE A 118 -6.55 -5.06 2.02
CA ILE A 118 -5.48 -5.49 1.13
C ILE A 118 -4.86 -4.25 0.49
N ALA A 119 -3.64 -3.92 0.91
CA ALA A 119 -2.92 -2.70 0.53
C ALA A 119 -1.56 -3.05 -0.11
N ASN A 120 -1.42 -2.87 -1.42
CA ASN A 120 -0.14 -3.07 -2.14
C ASN A 120 0.52 -4.46 -1.97
N ALA A 121 -0.14 -5.39 -1.28
CA ALA A 121 0.20 -6.80 -1.28
C ALA A 121 0.04 -7.37 -2.69
N SER A 122 0.71 -8.50 -3.00
CA SER A 122 0.28 -9.26 -4.16
C SER A 122 -1.19 -9.55 -4.00
N LYS A 123 -1.95 -9.12 -4.99
CA LYS A 123 -3.37 -9.41 -5.07
C LYS A 123 -3.64 -10.91 -5.04
N LEU A 124 -2.65 -11.73 -5.43
CA LEU A 124 -2.68 -13.18 -5.30
C LEU A 124 -2.47 -13.64 -3.85
N ALA A 125 -1.51 -13.08 -3.12
CA ALA A 125 -1.31 -13.38 -1.70
C ALA A 125 -2.51 -12.95 -0.84
N GLY A 126 -3.03 -11.75 -1.08
CA GLY A 126 -4.26 -11.27 -0.45
C GLY A 126 -5.44 -12.18 -0.76
N HIS A 127 -5.51 -12.73 -1.97
CA HIS A 127 -6.54 -13.71 -2.32
C HIS A 127 -6.37 -15.05 -1.60
N SER A 128 -5.15 -15.58 -1.48
CA SER A 128 -4.92 -16.81 -0.72
C SER A 128 -5.40 -16.65 0.73
N ILE A 129 -5.10 -15.52 1.37
CA ILE A 129 -5.59 -15.20 2.73
C ILE A 129 -7.12 -15.10 2.77
N VAL A 130 -7.73 -14.50 1.75
CA VAL A 130 -9.20 -14.42 1.60
C VAL A 130 -9.86 -15.78 1.34
N MET A 131 -9.29 -16.65 0.51
CA MET A 131 -9.84 -18.00 0.27
C MET A 131 -9.87 -18.80 1.56
N LEU A 132 -8.87 -18.63 2.42
CA LEU A 132 -8.83 -19.29 3.72
C LEU A 132 -9.91 -18.76 4.67
N SER A 133 -10.42 -17.56 4.41
CA SER A 133 -11.51 -16.96 5.18
C SER A 133 -12.91 -17.44 4.74
N THR A 134 -13.04 -18.18 3.64
CA THR A 134 -14.33 -18.76 3.20
C THR A 134 -14.70 -20.03 3.99
N LEU A 135 -13.88 -20.43 4.97
CA LEU A 135 -14.14 -21.53 5.89
C LEU A 135 -15.29 -21.20 6.85
N LYS A 136 -16.54 -21.27 6.32
CA LYS A 136 -17.91 -21.33 6.89
C LYS A 136 -18.30 -20.60 8.20
N SER A 137 -17.39 -19.96 8.92
CA SER A 137 -17.60 -19.55 10.33
C SER A 137 -17.52 -18.05 10.60
N LEU A 138 -17.26 -17.20 9.59
CA LEU A 138 -17.00 -15.77 9.79
C LEU A 138 -17.64 -14.90 8.72
N ASP A 139 -18.21 -13.75 9.14
CA ASP A 139 -18.51 -12.66 8.20
C ASP A 139 -17.25 -11.86 7.91
N VAL A 140 -16.72 -12.04 6.71
CA VAL A 140 -15.49 -11.38 6.26
C VAL A 140 -15.85 -10.28 5.26
N THR A 141 -15.62 -9.04 5.66
CA THR A 141 -15.74 -7.88 4.77
C THR A 141 -14.38 -7.58 4.16
N LYS A 142 -14.29 -7.79 2.83
CA LYS A 142 -13.07 -7.56 2.06
C LYS A 142 -12.99 -6.12 1.60
N VAL A 143 -11.88 -5.47 1.92
CA VAL A 143 -11.58 -4.08 1.57
C VAL A 143 -10.33 -4.05 0.69
N LEU A 144 -10.48 -3.66 -0.57
CA LEU A 144 -9.35 -3.43 -1.47
C LEU A 144 -8.90 -1.98 -1.35
N MET A 145 -7.64 -1.76 -0.98
CA MET A 145 -7.03 -0.43 -0.94
C MET A 145 -6.25 -0.17 -2.23
N VAL A 146 -6.60 0.90 -2.92
CA VAL A 146 -6.04 1.26 -4.23
C VAL A 146 -5.35 2.62 -4.14
N PHE A 147 -4.08 2.63 -4.49
CA PHE A 147 -3.19 3.78 -4.40
C PHE A 147 -2.84 4.36 -5.77
N LYS A 148 -2.89 3.52 -6.81
CA LYS A 148 -2.50 3.88 -8.18
C LYS A 148 -3.52 3.35 -9.18
N ARG A 149 -3.68 4.05 -10.31
CA ARG A 149 -4.51 3.60 -11.44
C ARG A 149 -4.18 2.16 -11.89
N GLY A 150 -2.89 1.81 -11.95
CA GLY A 150 -2.43 0.48 -12.35
C GLY A 150 -2.92 -0.67 -11.46
N GLU A 151 -3.47 -0.37 -10.28
CA GLU A 151 -4.02 -1.34 -9.34
C GLU A 151 -5.50 -1.67 -9.61
N LEU A 152 -6.21 -0.89 -10.43
CA LEU A 152 -7.63 -1.10 -10.79
C LEU A 152 -7.86 -2.21 -11.83
N ARG A 153 -6.94 -3.17 -11.97
CA ARG A 153 -7.07 -4.25 -12.95
C ARG A 153 -8.31 -5.10 -12.69
N ARG A 154 -9.21 -5.22 -13.68
CA ARG A 154 -10.43 -6.07 -13.61
C ARG A 154 -10.17 -7.49 -13.10
N ARG A 155 -9.08 -8.14 -13.54
CA ARG A 155 -8.70 -9.49 -13.08
C ARG A 155 -8.45 -9.55 -11.57
N THR A 156 -7.81 -8.54 -11.01
CA THR A 156 -7.59 -8.41 -9.57
C THR A 156 -8.90 -8.29 -8.81
N THR A 157 -9.76 -7.37 -9.25
CA THR A 157 -11.01 -7.10 -8.54
C THR A 157 -11.95 -8.30 -8.61
N ARG A 158 -11.97 -9.02 -9.74
CA ARG A 158 -12.69 -10.29 -9.88
C ARG A 158 -12.14 -11.35 -8.93
N LEU A 159 -10.82 -11.50 -8.86
CA LEU A 159 -10.14 -12.49 -8.02
C LEU A 159 -10.38 -12.21 -6.53
N LEU A 160 -10.28 -10.95 -6.08
CA LEU A 160 -10.52 -10.58 -4.69
C LEU A 160 -12.01 -10.53 -4.31
N ASN A 161 -12.87 -10.14 -5.27
CA ASN A 161 -14.27 -9.82 -5.11
C ASN A 161 -14.55 -8.96 -3.84
N PRO A 162 -13.97 -7.75 -3.74
CA PRO A 162 -14.09 -6.92 -2.55
C PRO A 162 -15.50 -6.33 -2.40
N LYS A 163 -16.01 -6.27 -1.16
CA LYS A 163 -17.27 -5.57 -0.82
C LYS A 163 -17.06 -4.05 -0.77
N MET A 164 -15.85 -3.63 -0.40
CA MET A 164 -15.47 -2.22 -0.28
C MET A 164 -14.18 -1.95 -1.05
N ILE A 165 -14.13 -0.81 -1.72
CA ILE A 165 -12.93 -0.31 -2.40
C ILE A 165 -12.60 1.05 -1.81
N PHE A 166 -11.41 1.17 -1.24
CA PHE A 166 -10.89 2.40 -0.65
C PHE A 166 -9.78 2.95 -1.55
N VAL A 167 -9.88 4.20 -1.96
CA VAL A 167 -8.94 4.83 -2.89
C VAL A 167 -8.29 6.09 -2.31
N THR A 168 -7.11 6.46 -2.80
CA THR A 168 -6.37 7.64 -2.31
C THR A 168 -6.77 8.99 -2.91
N SER A 169 -7.73 9.01 -3.83
CA SER A 169 -8.17 10.25 -4.48
C SER A 169 -9.57 10.11 -5.07
N ARG A 170 -10.28 11.23 -5.22
CA ARG A 170 -11.60 11.26 -5.85
C ARG A 170 -11.54 10.82 -7.32
N GLU A 171 -10.49 11.18 -8.03
CA GLU A 171 -10.23 10.80 -9.42
C GLU A 171 -10.13 9.27 -9.56
N LEU A 172 -9.39 8.65 -8.65
CA LEU A 172 -9.26 7.19 -8.61
C LEU A 172 -10.58 6.51 -8.22
N GLN A 173 -11.44 7.18 -7.44
CA GLN A 173 -12.75 6.67 -7.06
C GLN A 173 -13.67 6.62 -8.27
N ILE A 174 -13.77 7.74 -9.01
CA ILE A 174 -14.54 7.85 -10.24
C ILE A 174 -14.08 6.77 -11.23
N LEU A 175 -12.76 6.61 -11.36
CA LEU A 175 -12.19 5.59 -12.22
C LEU A 175 -12.53 4.17 -11.75
N ALA A 176 -12.45 3.90 -10.45
CA ALA A 176 -12.81 2.60 -9.89
C ALA A 176 -14.29 2.27 -10.14
N CYS A 177 -15.20 3.23 -9.93
CA CYS A 177 -16.63 3.07 -10.22
C CYS A 177 -16.85 2.72 -11.70
N LYS A 178 -16.19 3.45 -12.61
CA LYS A 178 -16.31 3.24 -14.07
C LYS A 178 -15.72 1.90 -14.53
N GLU A 179 -14.53 1.54 -14.06
CA GLU A 179 -13.81 0.35 -14.56
C GLU A 179 -14.29 -0.96 -13.94
N LEU A 180 -14.74 -0.91 -12.69
CA LEU A 180 -14.97 -2.10 -11.87
C LEU A 180 -16.43 -2.47 -11.62
N GLY A 181 -17.38 -1.56 -11.85
CA GLY A 181 -18.84 -1.73 -11.88
C GLY A 181 -19.48 -2.77 -10.93
N GLY A 182 -20.54 -2.39 -10.22
CA GLY A 182 -21.36 -3.36 -9.48
C GLY A 182 -22.16 -2.72 -8.36
N GLU A 183 -23.45 -3.05 -8.31
CA GLU A 183 -24.42 -2.47 -7.37
C GLU A 183 -24.09 -2.80 -5.91
N ASP A 184 -23.44 -3.94 -5.66
CA ASP A 184 -23.11 -4.40 -4.29
C ASP A 184 -21.81 -3.83 -3.70
N LYS A 185 -21.04 -3.06 -4.48
CA LYS A 185 -19.73 -2.54 -4.06
C LYS A 185 -19.83 -1.13 -3.52
N LYS A 186 -19.23 -0.89 -2.34
CA LYS A 186 -19.09 0.46 -1.76
C LYS A 186 -17.73 1.05 -2.11
N TYR A 187 -17.72 2.29 -2.58
CA TYR A 187 -16.50 3.00 -2.98
C TYR A 187 -16.27 4.18 -2.05
N PHE A 188 -15.09 4.24 -1.44
CA PHE A 188 -14.68 5.29 -0.51
C PHE A 188 -13.38 5.91 -1.00
N PHE A 189 -13.20 7.22 -0.75
CA PHE A 189 -11.93 7.88 -0.99
C PHE A 189 -11.48 8.61 0.27
N ALA A 190 -10.17 8.66 0.48
CA ALA A 190 -9.54 9.62 1.37
C ALA A 190 -8.20 10.02 0.78
N TYR A 191 -7.91 11.32 0.79
CA TYR A 191 -6.57 11.77 0.45
C TYR A 191 -5.60 11.35 1.58
N PRO A 192 -4.40 10.85 1.25
CA PRO A 192 -3.39 10.61 2.27
C PRO A 192 -3.10 11.96 2.97
N PRO A 193 -2.99 11.98 4.31
CA PRO A 193 -2.64 13.21 5.01
C PRO A 193 -1.27 13.66 4.53
N VAL A 194 -1.16 14.92 4.14
CA VAL A 194 0.14 15.58 3.98
C VAL A 194 0.66 15.77 5.39
N THR A 195 1.57 14.90 5.84
CA THR A 195 2.13 15.01 7.19
C THR A 195 2.93 16.30 7.29
N GLU A 196 2.40 17.30 7.97
CA GLU A 196 3.11 18.54 8.35
C GLU A 196 4.22 18.29 9.38
N ASN A 197 4.58 17.03 9.68
CA ASN A 197 5.56 16.69 10.71
C ASN A 197 7.01 17.12 10.40
N ASP A 198 7.29 17.62 9.19
CA ASP A 198 8.55 18.33 8.87
C ASP A 198 8.46 19.85 9.14
N GLN A 199 7.31 20.38 9.59
CA GLN A 199 7.15 21.78 10.02
C GLN A 199 7.41 21.99 11.52
N LYS A 200 7.97 21.01 12.24
CA LYS A 200 8.55 21.24 13.57
C LYS A 200 9.86 22.01 13.42
N GLY A 201 9.76 23.32 13.18
CA GLY A 201 10.92 24.21 13.16
C GLY A 201 10.81 25.43 12.24
N ILE A 202 9.70 25.63 11.52
CA ILE A 202 9.53 26.88 10.77
C ILE A 202 8.45 27.68 11.47
N ASN A 203 8.88 28.47 12.45
CA ASN A 203 8.27 29.77 12.66
C ASN A 203 8.33 30.46 11.29
N THR A 204 7.26 30.38 10.52
CA THR A 204 7.11 31.13 9.28
C THR A 204 6.86 32.58 9.67
N SER A 205 7.90 33.24 10.18
CA SER A 205 8.23 34.57 9.65
C SER A 205 8.12 34.42 8.14
N ARG A 206 7.22 35.18 7.50
CA ARG A 206 7.03 35.21 6.03
C ARG A 206 8.38 35.03 5.35
N CYS A 207 8.71 33.80 5.01
CA CYS A 207 9.97 33.48 4.38
C CYS A 207 9.62 33.68 2.92
N GLU A 208 9.99 34.85 2.39
CA GLU A 208 10.10 35.06 0.96
C GLU A 208 11.12 34.04 0.45
N LEU A 209 10.67 32.80 0.23
CA LEU A 209 11.45 31.75 -0.39
C LEU A 209 11.50 32.06 -1.88
N SER A 210 12.26 33.09 -2.22
CA SER A 210 12.79 33.30 -3.56
C SER A 210 14.15 32.61 -3.63
N PRO A 211 14.37 31.68 -4.57
CA PRO A 211 13.43 31.19 -5.58
C PRO A 211 12.49 30.09 -5.06
N THR A 212 11.27 30.04 -5.59
CA THR A 212 10.32 28.95 -5.34
C THR A 212 10.90 27.64 -5.90
N ILE A 213 11.05 26.61 -5.06
CA ILE A 213 11.60 25.32 -5.51
C ILE A 213 10.44 24.38 -5.85
N MET A 214 10.39 23.92 -7.10
CA MET A 214 9.48 22.86 -7.54
C MET A 214 10.24 21.54 -7.62
N TYR A 215 9.94 20.61 -6.72
CA TYR A 215 10.58 19.30 -6.66
C TYR A 215 9.71 18.20 -7.29
N LEU A 216 10.23 17.55 -8.34
CA LEU A 216 9.63 16.38 -8.97
C LEU A 216 10.43 15.12 -8.58
N GLY A 217 9.90 14.36 -7.63
CA GLY A 217 10.53 13.13 -7.14
C GLY A 217 10.13 11.88 -7.91
N ARG A 218 11.11 10.99 -8.17
CA ARG A 218 10.93 9.69 -8.84
C ARG A 218 10.26 9.82 -10.20
N VAL A 219 10.81 10.70 -11.01
CA VAL A 219 10.41 10.91 -12.39
C VAL A 219 10.74 9.66 -13.21
N ASN A 220 9.73 9.14 -13.90
CA ASN A 220 9.85 8.07 -14.88
C ASN A 220 8.74 8.23 -15.93
N GLU A 221 8.87 7.54 -17.06
CA GLU A 221 7.93 7.69 -18.19
C GLU A 221 6.47 7.41 -17.82
N PHE A 222 6.21 6.61 -16.78
CA PHE A 222 4.85 6.32 -16.32
C PHE A 222 4.25 7.42 -15.43
N ARG A 223 5.08 8.17 -14.70
CA ARG A 223 4.63 9.24 -13.78
C ARG A 223 4.69 10.62 -14.41
N PHE A 224 5.74 10.88 -15.18
CA PHE A 224 6.01 12.13 -15.86
C PHE A 224 6.60 11.80 -17.23
N PRO A 225 5.75 11.51 -18.23
CA PRO A 225 6.19 11.32 -19.60
C PRO A 225 7.05 12.50 -20.04
N LEU A 226 8.04 12.25 -20.90
CA LEU A 226 8.95 13.31 -21.37
C LEU A 226 8.19 14.54 -21.91
N ASN A 227 7.06 14.33 -22.58
CA ASN A 227 6.23 15.41 -23.10
C ASN A 227 5.60 16.27 -21.99
N SER A 228 5.16 15.66 -20.88
CA SER A 228 4.65 16.39 -19.72
C SER A 228 5.76 17.16 -19.01
N LEU A 229 6.98 16.61 -18.91
CA LEU A 229 8.14 17.33 -18.37
C LEU A 229 8.50 18.54 -19.23
N LYS A 230 8.47 18.38 -20.56
CA LYS A 230 8.68 19.48 -21.51
C LYS A 230 7.62 20.56 -21.34
N GLU A 231 6.35 20.19 -21.23
CA GLU A 231 5.25 21.14 -21.02
C GLU A 231 5.39 21.89 -19.69
N ILE A 232 5.75 21.19 -18.61
CA ILE A 232 6.06 21.79 -17.31
C ILE A 232 7.23 22.78 -17.44
N ALA A 233 8.34 22.38 -18.06
CA ALA A 233 9.50 23.24 -18.25
C ALA A 233 9.19 24.47 -19.10
N LEU A 234 8.35 24.33 -20.14
CA LEU A 234 7.88 25.44 -20.97
C LEU A 234 7.02 26.41 -20.16
N LYS A 235 6.04 25.91 -19.40
CA LYS A 235 5.20 26.75 -18.53
C LYS A 235 5.98 27.45 -17.43
N LEU A 236 7.01 26.79 -16.88
CA LEU A 236 7.91 27.40 -15.91
C LEU A 236 8.79 28.48 -16.56
N LYS A 237 9.21 28.29 -17.82
CA LYS A 237 9.93 29.31 -18.59
C LYS A 237 9.05 30.53 -18.92
N GLU A 238 7.75 30.32 -19.10
CA GLU A 238 6.74 31.37 -19.30
C GLU A 238 6.36 32.09 -18.00
N SER A 239 6.73 31.55 -16.84
CA SER A 239 6.48 32.18 -15.55
C SER A 239 7.37 33.40 -15.35
N ASN A 240 6.80 34.47 -14.78
CA ASN A 240 7.55 35.65 -14.36
C ASN A 240 8.26 35.45 -13.00
N GLU A 241 8.05 34.30 -12.34
CA GLU A 241 8.67 33.96 -11.06
C GLU A 241 9.94 33.12 -11.27
N GLU A 242 10.99 33.39 -10.48
CA GLU A 242 12.19 32.55 -10.45
C GLU A 242 11.86 31.23 -9.74
N ILE A 243 11.60 30.17 -10.53
CA ILE A 243 11.29 28.82 -10.03
C ILE A 243 12.45 27.87 -10.35
N LYS A 244 13.06 27.27 -9.32
CA LYS A 244 14.05 26.21 -9.49
C LYS A 244 13.35 24.86 -9.60
N LEU A 245 13.40 24.26 -10.79
CA LEU A 245 12.91 22.90 -11.02
C LEU A 245 13.97 21.87 -10.63
N VAL A 246 13.70 21.06 -9.62
CA VAL A 246 14.56 19.94 -9.21
C VAL A 246 13.88 18.65 -9.64
N ILE A 247 14.49 17.93 -10.58
CA ILE A 247 14.01 16.63 -11.08
C ILE A 247 14.90 15.54 -10.49
N ALA A 248 14.33 14.70 -9.62
CA ALA A 248 15.01 13.53 -9.09
C ALA A 248 14.55 12.28 -9.84
N PHE A 249 15.47 11.68 -10.60
CA PHE A 249 15.30 10.36 -11.19
C PHE A 249 15.56 9.28 -10.13
N PRO A 250 14.86 8.14 -10.17
CA PRO A 250 15.35 6.96 -9.46
C PRO A 250 16.77 6.65 -9.95
N PRO A 251 17.68 6.14 -9.08
CA PRO A 251 19.04 5.81 -9.51
C PRO A 251 18.99 4.87 -10.72
N GLU A 252 19.62 5.29 -11.82
CA GLU A 252 19.91 4.38 -12.92
C GLU A 252 20.84 3.29 -12.37
N ARG A 253 20.53 2.03 -12.70
CA ARG A 253 21.35 0.90 -12.23
C ARG A 253 22.81 1.11 -12.70
N PRO A 254 23.82 0.81 -11.87
CA PRO A 254 25.16 0.55 -12.39
C PRO A 254 25.16 -0.68 -13.31
#